data_AF-A0AAV2P9N7-F1
#
_entry.id   AF-A0AAV2P9N7-F1
#
_cell.length_a   1.000
_cell.length_b   1.000
_cell.length_c   1.000
_cell.angle_alpha   90.00
_cell.angle_beta   90.00
_cell.angle_gamma   90.00
#
_symmetry.space_group_name_H-M   'P 1'
#
loop_
_entity.id
_entity.type
_entity.pdbx_description
1 polymer ?
#
loop_
_entity_poly.entity_id
_entity_poly.type
_entity_poly.pdbx_seq_one_letter_code
_entity_poly.pdbx_strand_id
1 'polypeptide(L)'
;MASTTAVSIENDSTKNRSDMDLEKQLKERAERNRQRALLLKKSKIVTHPYTRENSESTIGRSLKVQGQRVIDSGGGFLIEENDELEQQMLKIRTEPEPVIGKFNECEECKQKFGDSYLLQTFDLAVCDKCRDKEGKHSLITKTEAKLEYLLKDCDLDRREPALKYIVRKNPHNVNWGEMKLYLHLQIEQRALEVWGSEENLLKEKEIRDMKREGAKIKKFNKKIKQLRMQVRSSLYDKTTKASHTHKFGEDTYNEEDDTYTHTCTICGYEETYEKM
;
A
#
# COMPACT_ATOMS: atom_id res chain seq x y z
N MET A 1 -17.89 52.74 -14.14
CA MET A 1 -19.06 52.18 -14.85
C MET A 1 -18.63 50.92 -15.57
N ALA A 2 -19.28 49.80 -15.27
CA ALA A 2 -19.33 48.52 -15.99
C ALA A 2 -18.02 47.77 -16.32
N SER A 3 -17.79 46.64 -15.65
CA SER A 3 -17.57 45.36 -16.34
C SER A 3 -17.82 44.20 -15.38
N THR A 4 -18.88 43.47 -15.70
CA THR A 4 -19.45 42.30 -15.06
C THR A 4 -18.64 41.04 -15.38
N THR A 5 -18.15 40.32 -14.37
CA THR A 5 -17.65 38.95 -14.53
C THR A 5 -18.79 37.96 -14.31
N ALA A 6 -19.27 37.39 -15.40
CA ALA A 6 -20.31 36.37 -15.41
C ALA A 6 -19.76 35.03 -14.90
N VAL A 7 -20.54 34.41 -14.01
CA VAL A 7 -20.31 33.12 -13.39
C VAL A 7 -20.70 32.00 -14.37
N SER A 8 -19.76 31.13 -14.73
CA SER A 8 -20.00 29.93 -15.54
C SER A 8 -20.47 28.77 -14.66
N ILE A 9 -21.78 28.54 -14.60
CA ILE A 9 -22.38 27.32 -14.02
C ILE A 9 -23.35 26.76 -15.06
N GLU A 10 -22.86 26.05 -16.08
CA GLU A 10 -23.65 25.08 -16.87
C GLU A 10 -22.68 24.15 -17.61
N ASN A 11 -22.53 22.87 -17.20
CA ASN A 11 -22.16 21.72 -18.07
C ASN A 11 -21.91 20.36 -17.36
N ASP A 12 -22.63 20.03 -16.29
CA ASP A 12 -22.49 18.71 -15.64
C ASP A 12 -23.47 17.66 -16.20
N SER A 13 -24.61 18.09 -16.76
CA SER A 13 -25.65 17.19 -17.28
C SER A 13 -25.36 16.61 -18.66
N THR A 14 -24.59 17.33 -19.50
CA THR A 14 -24.22 16.90 -20.87
C THR A 14 -23.12 15.84 -20.86
N LYS A 15 -22.19 15.95 -19.90
CA LYS A 15 -21.04 15.04 -19.75
C LYS A 15 -21.47 13.64 -19.30
N ASN A 16 -22.39 13.56 -18.33
CA ASN A 16 -22.95 12.28 -17.88
C ASN A 16 -23.72 11.54 -18.98
N ARG A 17 -24.42 12.25 -19.87
CA ARG A 17 -25.14 11.63 -20.99
C ARG A 17 -24.19 11.06 -22.03
N SER A 18 -23.11 11.79 -22.34
CA SER A 18 -22.07 11.32 -23.28
C SER A 18 -21.30 10.09 -22.77
N ASP A 19 -21.08 9.99 -21.46
CA ASP A 19 -20.36 8.86 -20.85
C ASP A 19 -21.22 7.58 -20.84
N MET A 20 -22.52 7.72 -20.55
CA MET A 20 -23.49 6.62 -20.66
C MET A 20 -23.66 6.12 -22.10
N ASP A 21 -23.62 7.02 -23.09
CA ASP A 21 -23.69 6.64 -24.51
C ASP A 21 -22.40 5.94 -24.97
N LEU A 22 -21.22 6.37 -24.48
CA LEU A 22 -19.95 5.71 -24.72
C LEU A 22 -19.92 4.29 -24.11
N GLU A 23 -20.40 4.14 -22.88
CA GLU A 23 -20.48 2.85 -22.19
C GLU A 23 -21.41 1.88 -22.93
N LYS A 24 -22.53 2.38 -23.46
CA LYS A 24 -23.47 1.59 -24.27
C LYS A 24 -22.82 1.12 -25.58
N GLN A 25 -22.09 2.00 -26.27
CA GLN A 25 -21.37 1.64 -27.49
C GLN A 25 -20.27 0.59 -27.24
N LEU A 26 -19.56 0.67 -26.11
CA LEU A 26 -18.54 -0.30 -25.72
C LEU A 26 -19.16 -1.69 -25.41
N LYS A 27 -20.29 -1.73 -24.70
CA LYS A 27 -21.03 -2.98 -24.43
C LYS A 27 -21.53 -3.64 -25.71
N GLU A 28 -22.10 -2.86 -26.63
CA GLU A 28 -22.61 -3.37 -27.91
C GLU A 28 -21.47 -3.93 -28.80
N ARG A 29 -20.31 -3.27 -28.80
CA ARG A 29 -19.11 -3.77 -29.50
C ARG A 29 -18.59 -5.07 -28.89
N ALA A 30 -18.58 -5.18 -27.56
CA ALA A 30 -18.17 -6.39 -26.86
C ALA A 30 -19.12 -7.57 -27.17
N GLU A 31 -20.43 -7.32 -27.20
CA GLU A 31 -21.42 -8.33 -27.52
C GLU A 31 -21.32 -8.81 -28.98
N ARG A 32 -21.13 -7.88 -29.93
CA ARG A 32 -20.90 -8.20 -31.35
C ARG A 32 -19.64 -9.05 -31.55
N ASN A 33 -18.56 -8.74 -30.84
CA ASN A 33 -17.33 -9.54 -30.87
C ASN A 33 -17.54 -10.93 -30.26
N ARG A 34 -18.29 -11.04 -29.15
CA ARG A 34 -18.66 -12.32 -28.54
C ARG A 34 -19.48 -13.19 -29.48
N GLN A 35 -20.46 -12.62 -30.18
CA GLN A 35 -21.29 -13.33 -31.16
C GLN A 35 -20.46 -13.82 -32.36
N ARG A 36 -19.55 -12.99 -32.89
CA ARG A 36 -18.61 -13.40 -33.96
C ARG A 36 -17.70 -14.54 -33.53
N ALA A 37 -17.16 -14.50 -32.31
CA ALA A 37 -16.32 -15.57 -31.79
C ALA A 37 -17.11 -16.89 -31.62
N LEU A 38 -18.35 -16.84 -31.16
CA LEU A 38 -19.22 -18.01 -31.07
C LEU A 38 -19.56 -18.59 -32.45
N LEU A 39 -19.82 -17.75 -33.46
CA LEU A 39 -20.05 -18.17 -34.84
C LEU A 39 -18.81 -18.86 -35.42
N LEU A 40 -17.61 -18.30 -35.23
CA LEU A 40 -16.36 -18.92 -35.65
C LEU A 40 -16.08 -20.25 -34.93
N LYS A 41 -16.42 -20.34 -33.64
CA LYS A 41 -16.31 -21.59 -32.88
C LYS A 41 -17.28 -22.65 -33.40
N LYS A 42 -18.52 -22.26 -33.72
CA LYS A 42 -19.52 -23.15 -34.34
C LYS A 42 -19.11 -23.58 -35.75
N SER A 43 -18.50 -22.70 -36.55
CA SER A 43 -18.05 -23.04 -37.90
C SER A 43 -16.75 -23.87 -37.93
N LYS A 44 -15.89 -23.75 -36.91
CA LYS A 44 -14.68 -24.59 -36.75
C LYS A 44 -14.97 -26.00 -36.24
N ILE A 45 -16.11 -26.20 -35.58
CA ILE A 45 -16.59 -27.55 -35.25
C ILE A 45 -17.16 -28.14 -36.55
N VAL A 46 -16.29 -28.75 -37.34
CA VAL A 46 -16.71 -29.64 -38.43
C VAL A 46 -17.30 -30.88 -37.75
N THR A 47 -18.62 -30.90 -37.59
CA THR A 47 -19.32 -32.14 -37.27
C THR A 47 -19.25 -33.02 -38.51
N HIS A 48 -18.47 -34.10 -38.42
CA HIS A 48 -18.31 -35.04 -39.52
C HIS A 48 -19.68 -35.68 -39.81
N PRO A 49 -20.18 -35.71 -41.07
CA PRO A 49 -21.55 -36.11 -41.42
C PRO A 49 -21.92 -37.59 -41.17
N TYR A 50 -21.08 -38.35 -40.44
CA TYR A 50 -21.27 -39.78 -40.15
C TYR A 50 -21.00 -40.16 -38.69
N THR A 51 -21.03 -39.21 -37.74
CA THR A 51 -21.00 -39.58 -36.31
C THR A 51 -22.35 -40.20 -35.93
N ARG A 52 -22.44 -41.53 -35.99
CA ARG A 52 -23.56 -42.27 -35.39
C ARG A 52 -23.49 -42.07 -33.87
N GLU A 53 -24.58 -41.57 -33.30
CA GLU A 53 -24.80 -41.54 -31.86
C GLU A 53 -24.79 -42.98 -31.35
N ASN A 54 -23.69 -43.39 -30.72
CA ASN A 54 -23.71 -44.53 -29.84
C ASN A 54 -23.04 -44.11 -28.53
N SER A 55 -23.84 -44.11 -27.48
CA SER A 55 -23.42 -43.99 -26.10
C SER A 55 -22.37 -45.04 -25.76
N GLU A 56 -21.44 -44.68 -24.89
CA GLU A 56 -20.34 -45.49 -24.32
C GLU A 56 -19.15 -45.76 -25.25
N SER A 57 -18.14 -44.89 -25.18
CA SER A 57 -16.79 -45.25 -24.68
C SER A 57 -15.79 -44.14 -24.96
N THR A 58 -15.32 -43.52 -23.88
CA THR A 58 -14.10 -42.71 -23.84
C THR A 58 -12.91 -43.64 -24.00
N ILE A 59 -12.38 -43.79 -25.21
CA ILE A 59 -10.98 -44.11 -25.58
C ILE A 59 -10.92 -43.90 -27.11
N GLY A 60 -9.83 -43.32 -27.61
CA GLY A 60 -9.67 -42.89 -29.01
C GLY A 60 -10.13 -43.93 -30.04
N ARG A 61 -10.68 -43.42 -31.16
CA ARG A 61 -11.24 -44.18 -32.28
C ARG A 61 -10.14 -44.99 -32.98
N SER A 62 -9.80 -46.14 -32.40
CA SER A 62 -8.86 -47.10 -32.95
C SER A 62 -9.53 -47.91 -34.06
N LEU A 63 -8.94 -47.89 -35.25
CA LEU A 63 -9.41 -48.61 -36.42
C LEU A 63 -8.35 -49.65 -36.79
N LYS A 64 -8.79 -50.83 -37.27
CA LYS A 64 -7.88 -51.89 -37.72
C LYS A 64 -7.92 -51.95 -39.25
N VAL A 65 -6.87 -51.44 -39.90
CA VAL A 65 -6.72 -51.46 -41.36
C VAL A 65 -5.60 -52.44 -41.69
N GLN A 66 -5.89 -53.47 -42.50
CA GLN A 66 -4.91 -54.48 -42.95
C GLN A 66 -4.07 -55.12 -41.83
N GLY A 67 -4.61 -55.24 -40.61
CA GLY A 67 -3.96 -55.91 -39.49
C GLY A 67 -3.25 -54.99 -38.48
N GLN A 68 -3.01 -53.72 -38.81
CA GLN A 68 -2.40 -52.73 -37.91
C GLN A 68 -3.45 -51.88 -37.18
N ARG A 69 -3.17 -51.51 -35.92
CA ARG A 69 -4.00 -50.60 -35.12
C ARG A 69 -3.60 -49.17 -35.42
N VAL A 70 -4.58 -48.34 -35.77
CA VAL A 70 -4.36 -46.97 -36.24
C VAL A 70 -5.35 -46.04 -35.54
N ILE A 71 -4.86 -44.91 -35.03
CA ILE A 71 -5.66 -43.91 -34.31
C ILE A 71 -5.99 -42.76 -35.28
N ASP A 72 -7.28 -42.44 -35.40
CA ASP A 72 -7.71 -41.27 -36.15
C ASP A 72 -7.52 -40.01 -35.30
N SER A 73 -6.59 -39.15 -35.73
CA SER A 73 -6.30 -37.85 -35.07
C SER A 73 -7.40 -36.80 -35.28
N GLY A 74 -8.45 -37.12 -36.06
CA GLY A 74 -9.56 -36.20 -36.36
C GLY A 74 -9.21 -35.10 -37.36
N GLY A 75 -8.01 -35.14 -37.95
CA GLY A 75 -7.52 -34.18 -38.96
C GLY A 75 -7.30 -34.78 -40.36
N GLY A 76 -7.76 -36.01 -40.62
CA GLY A 76 -7.54 -36.71 -41.90
C GLY A 76 -6.22 -37.47 -42.01
N PHE A 77 -5.42 -37.49 -40.93
CA PHE A 77 -4.21 -38.30 -40.82
C PHE A 77 -4.43 -39.46 -39.83
N LEU A 78 -4.10 -40.65 -40.30
CA LEU A 78 -4.14 -41.92 -39.58
C LEU A 78 -2.77 -42.16 -38.94
N ILE A 79 -2.70 -42.15 -37.60
CA ILE A 79 -1.45 -42.32 -36.84
C ILE A 79 -1.27 -43.80 -36.51
N GLU A 80 -0.18 -44.39 -36.97
CA GLU A 80 0.19 -45.78 -36.68
C GLU A 80 0.70 -45.92 -35.24
N GLU A 81 0.06 -46.79 -34.47
CA GLU A 81 0.43 -47.10 -33.09
C GLU A 81 1.56 -48.16 -33.13
N ASN A 82 2.81 -47.72 -33.34
CA ASN A 82 3.98 -48.59 -33.29
C ASN A 82 4.70 -48.42 -31.94
N ASP A 83 4.44 -49.35 -31.02
CA ASP A 83 5.01 -49.36 -29.66
C ASP A 83 6.55 -49.28 -29.65
N GLU A 84 7.20 -49.75 -30.72
CA GLU A 84 8.67 -49.68 -30.89
C GLU A 84 9.18 -48.25 -31.14
N LEU A 85 8.42 -47.42 -31.86
CA LEU A 85 8.78 -46.02 -32.13
C LEU A 85 8.59 -45.16 -30.87
N GLU A 86 7.54 -45.38 -30.09
CA GLU A 86 7.38 -44.70 -28.79
C GLU A 86 8.53 -45.06 -27.83
N GLN A 87 8.93 -46.34 -27.78
CA GLN A 87 10.07 -46.77 -26.97
C GLN A 87 11.40 -46.20 -27.46
N GLN A 88 11.58 -45.99 -28.77
CA GLN A 88 12.77 -45.33 -29.33
C GLN A 88 12.77 -43.82 -29.06
N MET A 89 11.62 -43.14 -29.15
CA MET A 89 11.49 -41.72 -28.81
C MET A 89 11.72 -41.46 -27.32
N LEU A 90 11.31 -42.39 -26.44
CA LEU A 90 11.60 -42.35 -25.00
C LEU A 90 13.06 -42.70 -24.66
N LYS A 91 13.78 -43.37 -25.57
CA LYS A 91 15.21 -43.74 -25.43
C LYS A 91 16.18 -42.66 -25.94
N ILE A 92 15.68 -41.55 -26.49
CA ILE A 92 16.51 -40.36 -26.68
C ILE A 92 16.86 -39.87 -25.28
N ARG A 93 18.00 -40.33 -24.77
CA ARG A 93 18.68 -39.71 -23.63
C ARG A 93 18.85 -38.25 -24.01
N THR A 94 18.03 -37.39 -23.41
CA THR A 94 18.42 -36.00 -23.21
C THR A 94 19.66 -36.06 -22.33
N GLU A 95 20.84 -36.10 -22.94
CA GLU A 95 22.03 -35.64 -22.23
C GLU A 95 21.67 -34.24 -21.71
N PRO A 96 21.75 -34.00 -20.39
CA PRO A 96 21.46 -32.67 -19.87
C PRO A 96 22.40 -31.71 -20.61
N GLU A 97 21.82 -30.66 -21.21
CA GLU A 97 22.60 -29.62 -21.88
C GLU A 97 23.80 -29.27 -21.00
N PRO A 98 25.01 -29.12 -21.57
CA PRO A 98 26.13 -28.61 -20.82
C PRO A 98 25.72 -27.23 -20.31
N VAL A 99 25.42 -27.13 -19.01
CA VAL A 99 25.15 -25.85 -18.38
C VAL A 99 26.49 -25.14 -18.38
N ILE A 100 26.73 -24.36 -19.43
CA ILE A 100 27.80 -23.35 -19.50
C ILE A 100 27.36 -22.19 -18.58
N GLY A 101 27.15 -22.51 -17.30
CA GLY A 101 26.72 -21.58 -16.27
C GLY A 101 27.94 -20.99 -15.59
N LYS A 102 27.87 -19.70 -15.25
CA LYS A 102 28.82 -19.08 -14.32
C LYS A 102 28.55 -19.68 -12.94
N PHE A 103 29.35 -20.66 -12.55
CA PHE A 103 29.30 -21.19 -11.20
C PHE A 103 29.93 -20.21 -10.22
N ASN A 104 29.18 -19.82 -9.21
CA ASN A 104 29.64 -19.00 -8.10
C ASN A 104 30.09 -19.91 -6.95
N GLU A 105 31.05 -19.47 -6.17
CA GLU A 105 31.52 -20.20 -4.99
C GLU A 105 30.80 -19.67 -3.75
N CYS A 106 30.22 -20.58 -2.95
CA CYS A 106 29.50 -20.19 -1.73
C CYS A 106 30.47 -19.66 -0.68
N GLU A 107 30.20 -18.47 -0.13
CA GLU A 107 31.05 -17.86 0.90
C GLU A 107 31.13 -18.70 2.20
N GLU A 108 30.08 -19.44 2.52
CA GLU A 108 30.00 -20.25 3.76
C GLU A 108 30.60 -21.66 3.59
N CYS A 109 30.21 -22.39 2.55
CA CYS A 109 30.63 -23.79 2.35
C CYS A 109 31.66 -24.02 1.23
N LYS A 110 32.01 -22.97 0.48
CA LYS A 110 32.96 -22.98 -0.65
C LYS A 110 32.61 -23.94 -1.79
N GLN A 111 31.38 -24.48 -1.79
CA GLN A 111 30.88 -25.30 -2.89
C GLN A 111 30.44 -24.42 -4.05
N LYS A 112 30.70 -24.89 -5.27
CA LYS A 112 30.22 -24.26 -6.49
C LYS A 112 28.72 -24.46 -6.62
N PHE A 113 27.99 -23.38 -6.86
CA PHE A 113 26.57 -23.41 -7.14
C PHE A 113 26.28 -22.51 -8.36
N GLY A 114 25.22 -22.81 -9.11
CA GLY A 114 24.80 -21.99 -10.24
C GLY A 114 24.02 -20.78 -9.73
N ASP A 115 22.72 -21.00 -9.49
CA ASP A 115 21.81 -20.01 -8.94
C ASP A 115 21.50 -20.29 -7.47
N SER A 116 21.26 -19.23 -6.71
CA SER A 116 20.67 -19.31 -5.38
C SER A 116 19.71 -18.15 -5.17
N TYR A 117 18.81 -18.29 -4.20
CA TYR A 117 17.85 -17.25 -3.86
C TYR A 117 18.56 -15.93 -3.50
N LEU A 118 19.56 -16.00 -2.63
CA LEU A 118 20.28 -14.82 -2.12
C LEU A 118 21.09 -14.13 -3.22
N LEU A 119 21.67 -14.90 -4.14
CA LEU A 119 22.40 -14.35 -5.28
C LEU A 119 21.43 -13.62 -6.23
N GLN A 120 20.29 -14.22 -6.54
CA GLN A 120 19.31 -13.62 -7.45
C GLN A 120 18.66 -12.36 -6.87
N THR A 121 18.32 -12.37 -5.58
CA THR A 121 17.57 -11.27 -4.96
C THR A 121 18.46 -10.17 -4.38
N PHE A 122 19.64 -10.50 -3.85
CA PHE A 122 20.50 -9.58 -3.09
C PHE A 122 21.95 -9.52 -3.59
N ASP A 123 22.30 -10.25 -4.65
CA ASP A 123 23.68 -10.40 -5.14
C ASP A 123 24.65 -10.97 -4.11
N LEU A 124 24.16 -11.78 -3.16
CA LEU A 124 24.99 -12.44 -2.16
C LEU A 124 25.32 -13.88 -2.57
N ALA A 125 26.62 -14.20 -2.65
CA ALA A 125 27.13 -15.49 -3.13
C ALA A 125 27.03 -16.62 -2.08
N VAL A 126 25.81 -16.95 -1.67
CA VAL A 126 25.52 -18.02 -0.69
C VAL A 126 24.54 -19.03 -1.30
N CYS A 127 24.87 -20.32 -1.23
CA CYS A 127 24.00 -21.38 -1.74
C CYS A 127 22.75 -21.59 -0.85
N ASP A 128 21.65 -22.11 -1.42
CA ASP A 128 20.40 -22.26 -0.68
C ASP A 128 20.48 -23.22 0.52
N LYS A 129 21.47 -24.13 0.53
CA LYS A 129 21.71 -25.03 1.68
C LYS A 129 22.30 -24.30 2.88
N CYS A 130 23.10 -23.26 2.65
CA CYS A 130 23.70 -22.43 3.70
C CYS A 130 22.82 -21.23 4.07
N ARG A 131 21.67 -21.06 3.41
CA ARG A 131 20.75 -19.96 3.69
C ARG A 131 20.07 -20.16 5.04
N ASP A 132 20.57 -19.44 6.02
CA ASP A 132 19.95 -19.26 7.32
C ASP A 132 19.00 -18.05 7.35
N LYS A 133 17.69 -18.30 7.42
CA LYS A 133 16.63 -17.27 7.37
C LYS A 133 16.44 -16.54 8.71
N GLU A 134 16.81 -17.14 9.83
CA GLU A 134 16.54 -16.60 11.17
C GLU A 134 17.78 -15.97 11.79
N GLY A 135 18.98 -16.42 11.42
CA GLY A 135 20.23 -15.81 11.81
C GLY A 135 20.80 -14.87 10.75
N LYS A 136 21.91 -15.27 10.11
CA LYS A 136 22.75 -14.39 9.29
C LYS A 136 22.02 -13.74 8.11
N HIS A 137 21.09 -14.45 7.47
CA HIS A 137 20.38 -13.97 6.27
C HIS A 137 18.93 -13.57 6.59
N SER A 138 18.70 -13.10 7.82
CA SER A 138 17.43 -12.50 8.21
C SER A 138 17.12 -11.25 7.37
N LEU A 139 15.84 -10.99 7.21
CA LEU A 139 15.33 -9.85 6.46
C LEU A 139 14.77 -8.80 7.42
N ILE A 140 15.09 -7.54 7.16
CA ILE A 140 14.65 -6.39 7.96
C ILE A 140 13.78 -5.47 7.12
N THR A 141 12.76 -4.86 7.73
CA THR A 141 11.89 -3.91 7.02
C THR A 141 12.59 -2.58 6.78
N LYS A 142 12.25 -1.87 5.70
CA LYS A 142 12.79 -0.52 5.44
C LYS A 142 12.62 0.44 6.63
N THR A 143 11.47 0.35 7.31
CA THR A 143 11.17 1.18 8.48
C THR A 143 12.08 0.86 9.66
N GLU A 144 12.28 -0.41 9.94
CA GLU A 144 13.12 -0.89 11.03
C GLU A 144 14.59 -0.57 10.77
N ALA A 145 15.09 -0.80 9.56
CA ALA A 145 16.45 -0.41 9.16
C ALA A 145 16.72 1.09 9.38
N LYS A 146 15.75 1.96 9.05
CA LYS A 146 15.87 3.42 9.28
C LYS A 146 15.81 3.80 10.75
N LEU A 147 15.04 3.08 11.57
CA LEU A 147 14.85 3.37 12.99
C LEU A 147 16.03 2.86 13.83
N GLU A 148 16.50 1.65 13.57
CA GLU A 148 17.54 0.99 14.35
C GLU A 148 18.94 1.46 13.96
N TYR A 149 19.22 1.56 12.66
CA TYR A 149 20.53 1.96 12.13
C TYR A 149 20.61 3.45 11.74
N LEU A 150 19.56 4.21 12.04
CA LEU A 150 19.46 5.66 11.77
C LEU A 150 19.75 6.05 10.31
N LEU A 151 19.50 5.12 9.38
CA LEU A 151 19.75 5.30 7.95
C LEU A 151 18.69 6.20 7.29
N LYS A 152 19.11 6.94 6.25
CA LYS A 152 18.21 7.74 5.41
C LYS A 152 17.88 7.01 4.12
N ASP A 153 16.83 7.44 3.41
CA ASP A 153 16.45 6.82 2.14
C ASP A 153 17.56 6.93 1.08
N CYS A 154 18.34 8.02 1.09
CA CYS A 154 19.51 8.15 0.21
C CYS A 154 20.61 7.13 0.52
N ASP A 155 20.75 6.74 1.78
CA ASP A 155 21.76 5.76 2.18
C ASP A 155 21.39 4.35 1.72
N LEU A 156 20.10 4.08 1.47
CA LEU A 156 19.62 2.79 0.94
C LEU A 156 19.58 2.78 -0.58
N ASP A 157 19.00 3.82 -1.17
CA ASP A 157 18.60 3.83 -2.59
C ASP A 157 19.66 4.46 -3.52
N ARG A 158 20.55 5.34 -3.01
CA ARG A 158 21.49 6.11 -3.86
C ARG A 158 22.96 5.77 -3.68
N ARG A 159 23.39 5.40 -2.48
CA ARG A 159 24.79 5.01 -2.25
C ARG A 159 25.13 3.76 -3.06
N GLU A 160 26.29 3.77 -3.70
CA GLU A 160 26.82 2.63 -4.42
C GLU A 160 27.48 1.63 -3.45
N PRO A 161 27.24 0.32 -3.59
CA PRO A 161 26.23 -0.33 -4.42
C PRO A 161 24.81 -0.13 -3.86
N ALA A 162 23.83 0.08 -4.75
CA ALA A 162 22.43 0.25 -4.34
C ALA A 162 21.90 -1.05 -3.73
N LEU A 163 21.30 -0.98 -2.54
CA LEU A 163 20.83 -2.17 -1.85
C LEU A 163 19.55 -2.70 -2.50
N LYS A 164 19.58 -3.98 -2.88
CA LYS A 164 18.41 -4.68 -3.40
C LYS A 164 17.44 -5.02 -2.26
N TYR A 165 16.16 -5.15 -2.62
CA TYR A 165 15.10 -5.46 -1.66
C TYR A 165 14.02 -6.32 -2.30
N ILE A 166 13.26 -7.01 -1.45
CA ILE A 166 12.08 -7.76 -1.82
C ILE A 166 10.85 -6.95 -1.44
N VAL A 167 9.86 -6.92 -2.32
CA VAL A 167 8.58 -6.27 -2.07
C VAL A 167 7.55 -7.31 -1.60
N ARG A 168 6.85 -7.02 -0.50
CA ARG A 168 5.77 -7.86 0.05
C ARG A 168 4.55 -7.00 0.38
N LYS A 169 3.36 -7.61 0.39
CA LYS A 169 2.16 -6.95 0.91
C LYS A 169 2.29 -6.76 2.42
N ASN A 170 1.75 -5.67 2.95
CA ASN A 170 1.79 -5.38 4.37
C ASN A 170 0.90 -6.39 5.14
N PRO A 171 1.36 -7.01 6.25
CA PRO A 171 0.64 -8.11 6.90
C PRO A 171 -0.52 -7.58 7.74
N HIS A 172 -0.45 -6.33 8.19
CA HIS A 172 -1.50 -5.70 8.98
C HIS A 172 -2.67 -5.26 8.11
N ASN A 173 -2.40 -4.78 6.90
CA ASN A 173 -3.44 -4.40 5.96
C ASN A 173 -2.91 -4.48 4.52
N VAL A 174 -3.52 -5.35 3.71
CA VAL A 174 -3.13 -5.57 2.31
C VAL A 174 -3.36 -4.33 1.43
N ASN A 175 -4.29 -3.46 1.80
CA ASN A 175 -4.58 -2.20 1.09
C ASN A 175 -3.57 -1.10 1.41
N TRP A 176 -2.74 -1.25 2.45
CA TRP A 176 -1.63 -0.31 2.70
C TRP A 176 -0.51 -0.51 1.67
N GLY A 177 0.40 0.47 1.64
CA GLY A 177 1.57 0.41 0.78
C GLY A 177 2.39 -0.86 1.00
N GLU A 178 3.05 -1.32 -0.06
CA GLU A 178 3.88 -2.51 -0.04
C GLU A 178 5.10 -2.31 0.87
N MET A 179 5.46 -3.33 1.64
CA MET A 179 6.66 -3.32 2.46
C MET A 179 7.88 -3.68 1.60
N LYS A 180 9.01 -3.05 1.92
CA LYS A 180 10.32 -3.40 1.36
C LYS A 180 11.13 -4.11 2.44
N LEU A 181 11.67 -5.28 2.09
CA LEU A 181 12.51 -6.12 2.93
C LEU A 181 13.93 -6.12 2.39
N TYR A 182 14.88 -5.72 3.21
CA TYR A 182 16.31 -5.71 2.90
C TYR A 182 17.00 -6.86 3.65
N LEU A 183 18.16 -7.28 3.16
CA LEU A 183 18.99 -8.25 3.87
C LEU A 183 19.66 -7.57 5.07
N HIS A 184 19.47 -8.12 6.27
CA HIS A 184 19.94 -7.51 7.52
C HIS A 184 21.45 -7.25 7.51
N LEU A 185 22.22 -8.24 7.07
CA LEU A 185 23.68 -8.16 6.94
C LEU A 185 24.15 -6.99 6.06
N GLN A 186 23.46 -6.71 4.94
CA GLN A 186 23.80 -5.57 4.07
C GLN A 186 23.48 -4.22 4.72
N ILE A 187 22.44 -4.16 5.54
CA ILE A 187 22.07 -2.96 6.29
C ILE A 187 23.09 -2.65 7.38
N GLU A 188 23.57 -3.66 8.10
CA GLU A 188 24.64 -3.51 9.10
C GLU A 188 25.92 -2.96 8.45
N GLN A 189 26.34 -3.53 7.33
CA GLN A 189 27.50 -3.04 6.57
C GLN A 189 27.30 -1.59 6.11
N ARG A 190 26.12 -1.27 5.56
CA ARG A 190 25.77 0.10 5.15
C ARG A 190 25.76 1.06 6.34
N ALA A 191 25.33 0.62 7.51
CA ALA A 191 25.35 1.44 8.72
C ALA A 191 26.79 1.75 9.16
N LEU A 192 27.68 0.76 9.11
CA LEU A 192 29.11 0.96 9.37
C LEU A 192 29.73 1.94 8.36
N GLU A 193 29.37 1.88 7.08
CA GLU A 193 29.81 2.85 6.07
C GLU A 193 29.29 4.28 6.30
N VAL A 194 28.10 4.42 6.90
CA VAL A 194 27.49 5.74 7.16
C VAL A 194 28.02 6.36 8.44
N TRP A 195 28.18 5.56 9.50
CA TRP A 195 28.53 6.02 10.84
C TRP A 195 30.01 5.81 11.19
N GLY A 196 30.75 5.07 10.37
CA GLY A 196 32.16 4.72 10.54
C GLY A 196 32.40 3.60 11.56
N SER A 197 31.70 3.63 12.70
CA SER A 197 31.78 2.61 13.73
C SER A 197 30.42 2.39 14.41
N GLU A 198 30.23 1.21 14.99
CA GLU A 198 29.04 0.88 15.77
C GLU A 198 28.91 1.78 17.01
N GLU A 199 30.04 2.14 17.64
CA GLU A 199 30.04 3.07 18.77
C GLU A 199 29.45 4.43 18.42
N ASN A 200 29.73 4.96 17.23
CA ASN A 200 29.20 6.25 16.79
C ASN A 200 27.68 6.19 16.58
N LEU A 201 27.19 5.07 16.02
CA LEU A 201 25.75 4.83 15.86
C LEU A 201 25.05 4.79 17.23
N LEU A 202 25.63 4.08 18.22
CA LEU A 202 25.10 4.01 19.57
C LEU A 202 25.10 5.36 20.28
N LYS A 203 26.20 6.12 20.21
CA LYS A 203 26.29 7.49 20.75
C LYS A 203 25.23 8.41 20.15
N GLU A 204 25.04 8.37 18.84
CA GLU A 204 24.01 9.18 18.18
C GLU A 204 22.59 8.77 18.59
N LYS A 205 22.34 7.46 18.79
CA LYS A 205 21.06 6.94 19.28
C LYS A 205 20.75 7.48 20.68
N GLU A 206 21.72 7.43 21.58
CA GLU A 206 21.60 7.98 22.95
C GLU A 206 21.32 9.49 22.93
N ILE A 207 22.04 10.25 22.11
CA ILE A 207 21.82 11.70 21.94
C ILE A 207 20.39 11.98 21.46
N ARG A 208 19.87 11.18 20.52
CA ARG A 208 18.49 11.34 20.02
C ARG A 208 17.44 11.00 21.09
N ASP A 209 17.70 9.99 21.90
CA ASP A 209 16.80 9.61 22.99
C ASP A 209 16.78 10.66 24.10
N MET A 210 17.94 11.17 24.52
CA MET A 210 18.05 12.29 25.46
C MET A 210 17.33 13.55 24.94
N LYS A 211 17.48 13.88 23.65
CA LYS A 211 16.74 15.00 23.03
C LYS A 211 15.23 14.76 23.04
N ARG A 212 14.78 13.52 22.77
CA ARG A 212 13.36 13.14 22.74
C ARG A 212 12.74 13.24 24.13
N GLU A 213 13.44 12.78 25.16
CA GLU A 213 13.03 12.90 26.56
C GLU A 213 12.98 14.35 27.00
N GLY A 214 14.02 15.14 26.71
CA GLY A 214 14.04 16.56 26.98
C GLY A 214 12.88 17.30 26.30
N ALA A 215 12.52 16.93 25.06
CA ALA A 215 11.37 17.49 24.36
C ALA A 215 10.03 17.11 25.02
N LYS A 216 9.88 15.86 25.48
CA LYS A 216 8.69 15.41 26.24
C LYS A 216 8.53 16.22 27.53
N ILE A 217 9.60 16.39 28.30
CA ILE A 217 9.61 17.18 29.54
C ILE A 217 9.23 18.64 29.26
N LYS A 218 9.85 19.27 28.25
CA LYS A 218 9.51 20.65 27.85
C LYS A 218 8.05 20.78 27.43
N LYS A 219 7.52 19.82 26.66
CA LYS A 219 6.11 19.80 26.23
C LYS A 219 5.17 19.66 27.43
N PHE A 220 5.50 18.81 28.38
CA PHE A 220 4.73 18.65 29.62
C PHE A 220 4.75 19.92 30.48
N ASN A 221 5.91 20.52 30.71
CA ASN A 221 6.04 21.77 31.45
C ASN A 221 5.28 22.92 30.78
N LYS A 222 5.28 22.99 29.45
CA LYS A 222 4.48 23.96 28.69
C LYS A 222 2.98 23.76 28.94
N LYS A 223 2.49 22.52 28.93
CA LYS A 223 1.09 22.20 29.25
C LYS A 223 0.72 22.58 30.69
N ILE A 224 1.57 22.30 31.67
CA ILE A 224 1.35 22.71 33.06
C ILE A 224 1.29 24.24 33.16
N LYS A 225 2.20 24.96 32.50
CA LYS A 225 2.19 26.43 32.51
C LYS A 225 0.89 26.98 31.92
N GLN A 226 0.43 26.43 30.80
CA GLN A 226 -0.84 26.82 30.19
C GLN A 226 -2.04 26.53 31.11
N LEU A 227 -2.08 25.36 31.73
CA LEU A 227 -3.12 25.00 32.69
C LEU A 227 -3.16 25.98 33.88
N ARG A 228 -2.00 26.32 34.46
CA ARG A 228 -1.90 27.31 35.54
C ARG A 228 -2.42 28.68 35.12
N MET A 229 -2.14 29.11 33.89
CA MET A 229 -2.67 30.38 33.37
C MET A 229 -4.19 30.35 33.19
N GLN A 230 -4.74 29.23 32.69
CA GLN A 230 -6.18 29.05 32.53
C GLN A 230 -6.91 29.08 33.89
N VAL A 231 -6.41 28.35 34.89
CA VAL A 231 -6.99 28.35 36.25
C VAL A 231 -6.87 29.73 36.91
N ARG A 232 -5.75 30.43 36.72
CA ARG A 232 -5.58 31.78 37.27
C ARG A 232 -6.53 32.79 36.62
N SER A 233 -6.77 32.69 35.31
CA SER A 233 -7.69 33.59 34.62
C SER A 233 -9.15 33.32 35.02
N SER A 234 -9.56 32.06 35.18
CA SER A 234 -10.91 31.74 35.67
C SER A 234 -11.18 32.20 37.12
N LEU A 235 -10.15 32.31 37.96
CA LEU A 235 -10.28 32.87 39.31
C LEU A 235 -10.28 34.41 39.32
N TYR A 236 -9.79 35.03 38.25
CA TYR A 236 -9.58 36.48 38.17
C TYR A 236 -10.33 37.05 36.96
N ASP A 237 -11.64 36.76 36.90
CA ASP A 237 -12.53 37.36 35.92
C ASP A 237 -12.72 38.84 36.26
N LYS A 238 -12.04 39.70 35.50
CA LYS A 238 -12.21 41.17 35.58
C LYS A 238 -13.61 41.65 35.17
N THR A 239 -14.41 40.76 34.59
CA THR A 239 -15.81 40.96 34.23
C THR A 239 -16.75 40.92 35.43
N THR A 240 -16.37 40.24 36.51
CA THR A 240 -17.09 40.32 37.78
C THR A 240 -16.64 41.62 38.46
N LYS A 241 -17.31 42.73 38.13
CA LYS A 241 -17.14 44.01 38.83
C LYS A 241 -17.14 43.70 40.34
N ALA A 242 -16.11 44.18 41.04
CA ALA A 242 -15.98 43.97 42.48
C ALA A 242 -17.33 44.20 43.17
N SER A 243 -17.81 43.21 43.92
CA SER A 243 -19.05 43.34 44.67
C SER A 243 -18.93 44.55 45.58
N HIS A 244 -19.71 45.59 45.30
CA HIS A 244 -19.79 46.79 46.13
C HIS A 244 -21.26 47.01 46.46
N THR A 245 -21.51 47.59 47.63
CA THR A 245 -22.86 47.95 48.03
C THR A 245 -23.31 49.15 47.20
N HIS A 246 -24.43 49.00 46.48
CA HIS A 246 -24.97 50.06 45.64
C HIS A 246 -25.39 51.26 46.49
N LYS A 247 -24.87 52.44 46.14
CA LYS A 247 -25.37 53.74 46.62
C LYS A 247 -26.09 54.42 45.47
N PHE A 248 -27.42 54.40 45.53
CA PHE A 248 -28.29 55.01 44.54
C PHE A 248 -28.34 56.53 44.70
N GLY A 249 -28.33 57.24 43.58
CA GLY A 249 -28.48 58.69 43.51
C GLY A 249 -29.93 59.14 43.55
N GLU A 250 -30.21 60.31 42.99
CA GLU A 250 -31.55 60.90 42.91
C GLU A 250 -32.45 60.13 41.92
N ASP A 251 -33.74 60.05 42.21
CA ASP A 251 -34.73 59.32 41.40
C ASP A 251 -35.14 60.14 40.17
N THR A 252 -35.22 59.51 39.00
CA THR A 252 -35.80 60.08 37.77
C THR A 252 -37.15 59.43 37.50
N TYR A 253 -38.19 60.24 37.36
CA TYR A 253 -39.56 59.79 37.09
C TYR A 253 -39.80 59.64 35.59
N ASN A 254 -40.37 58.52 35.17
CA ASN A 254 -40.78 58.25 33.80
C ASN A 254 -42.30 58.33 33.68
N GLU A 255 -42.79 59.38 33.01
CA GLU A 255 -44.22 59.70 32.87
C GLU A 255 -45.01 58.69 32.03
N GLU A 256 -44.35 57.96 31.12
CA GLU A 256 -45.01 57.00 30.21
C GLU A 256 -45.42 55.71 30.92
N ASP A 257 -44.62 55.26 31.88
CA ASP A 257 -44.78 53.98 32.57
C ASP A 257 -45.12 54.13 34.07
N ASP A 258 -45.27 55.36 34.58
CA ASP A 258 -45.52 55.70 35.99
C ASP A 258 -44.52 55.04 36.97
N THR A 259 -43.25 54.98 36.58
CA THR A 259 -42.16 54.33 37.33
C THR A 259 -41.03 55.29 37.68
N TYR A 260 -40.35 55.02 38.80
CA TYR A 260 -39.14 55.72 39.22
C TYR A 260 -37.91 54.90 38.89
N THR A 261 -36.85 55.57 38.47
CA THR A 261 -35.57 54.95 38.13
C THR A 261 -34.46 55.62 38.91
N HIS A 262 -33.63 54.85 39.61
CA HIS A 262 -32.42 55.36 40.26
C HIS A 262 -31.18 54.72 39.66
N THR A 263 -30.08 55.47 39.62
CA THR A 263 -28.81 54.99 39.09
C THR A 263 -27.75 54.98 40.18
N CYS A 264 -26.99 53.88 40.27
CA CYS A 264 -25.90 53.78 41.23
C CYS A 264 -24.71 54.63 40.79
N THR A 265 -24.36 55.61 41.63
CA THR A 265 -23.27 56.58 41.39
C THR A 265 -21.88 55.95 41.18
N ILE A 266 -21.67 54.71 41.60
CA ILE A 266 -20.36 54.05 41.59
C ILE A 266 -20.20 53.12 40.37
N CYS A 267 -21.27 52.48 39.90
CA CYS A 267 -21.18 51.45 38.86
C CYS A 267 -22.12 51.62 37.67
N GLY A 268 -23.01 52.62 37.71
CA GLY A 268 -24.01 52.87 36.67
C GLY A 268 -25.08 51.78 36.56
N TYR A 269 -25.34 51.04 37.64
CA TYR A 269 -26.46 50.09 37.69
C TYR A 269 -27.76 50.88 37.89
N GLU A 270 -28.75 50.63 37.05
CA GLU A 270 -30.05 51.28 37.10
C GLU A 270 -31.09 50.30 37.64
N GLU A 271 -31.92 50.75 38.56
CA GLU A 271 -33.02 49.96 39.11
C GLU A 271 -34.30 50.78 39.00
N THR A 272 -35.34 50.14 38.46
CA THR A 272 -36.66 50.73 38.21
C THR A 272 -37.64 50.16 39.24
N TYR A 273 -38.43 51.03 39.86
CA TYR A 273 -39.38 50.66 40.90
C TYR A 273 -40.61 51.57 40.90
N GLU A 274 -41.71 51.08 41.47
CA GLU A 274 -42.93 51.85 41.69
C GLU A 274 -42.97 52.36 43.13
N LYS A 275 -43.34 53.62 43.33
CA LYS A 275 -43.45 54.24 44.66
C LYS A 275 -44.93 54.27 45.07
N MET A 276 -45.29 53.50 46.08
CA MET A 276 -46.65 53.51 46.68
C MET A 276 -46.94 54.78 47.46
#